data_AF-A0A6A6LZQ2-F1
#
_entry.id   AF-A0A6A6LZQ2-F1
#
_cell.length_a   1.000
_cell.length_b   1.000
_cell.length_c   1.000
_cell.angle_alpha   90.00
_cell.angle_beta   90.00
_cell.angle_gamma   90.00
#
_symmetry.space_group_name_H-M   'P 1'
#
loop_
_entity.id
_entity.type
_entity.pdbx_description
1 polymer ?
#
loop_
_entity_poly.entity_id
_entity_poly.type
_entity_poly.pdbx_seq_one_letter_code
_entity_poly.pdbx_strand_id
1 'polypeptide(L)'
;MFQVKIVKTCRELGLGPGGFYRPSYRDGAKLHLQMMCLGLNWDPETRKYEDRRRVDGCEPPGIPCEFNLLVKRAIQDAHALIRTNCNLSNAEEVIPVISPNICIVNFYTTSGRLGLHQDRDESTESLRKGLPVVSISVVTLQNSCMGIRGMWTKHRKLYWNQEMY
;
A
#
# COMPACT_ATOMS: atom_id res chain seq x y z
N MET A 1 -8.05 8.28 -17.98
CA MET A 1 -7.62 9.53 -17.30
C MET A 1 -7.22 9.32 -15.83
N PHE A 2 -7.99 8.58 -15.02
CA PHE A 2 -7.75 8.49 -13.56
C PHE A 2 -6.35 7.94 -13.17
N GLN A 3 -5.90 6.81 -13.74
CA GLN A 3 -4.56 6.24 -13.46
C GLN A 3 -3.41 7.25 -13.63
N VAL A 4 -3.49 8.11 -14.66
CA VAL A 4 -2.50 9.16 -14.92
C VAL A 4 -2.45 10.18 -13.78
N LYS A 5 -3.58 10.50 -13.14
CA LYS A 5 -3.60 11.37 -11.96
C LYS A 5 -2.87 10.72 -10.78
N ILE A 6 -3.15 9.44 -10.49
CA ILE A 6 -2.43 8.73 -9.41
C ILE A 6 -0.92 8.74 -9.65
N VAL A 7 -0.48 8.48 -10.90
CA VAL A 7 0.93 8.48 -11.29
C VAL A 7 1.56 9.86 -11.12
N LYS A 8 0.89 10.95 -11.54
CA LYS A 8 1.38 12.32 -11.36
C LYS A 8 1.51 12.67 -9.88
N THR A 9 0.46 12.44 -9.08
CA THR A 9 0.47 12.71 -7.63
C THR A 9 1.57 11.91 -6.92
N CYS A 10 1.74 10.62 -7.21
CA CYS A 10 2.84 9.84 -6.64
C CYS A 10 4.23 10.32 -7.06
N ARG A 11 4.39 10.84 -8.29
CA ARG A 11 5.65 11.44 -8.77
C ARG A 11 5.95 12.77 -8.08
N GLU A 12 4.95 13.64 -7.95
CA GLU A 12 5.06 14.95 -7.30
C GLU A 12 5.44 14.80 -5.82
N LEU A 13 4.70 13.97 -5.07
CA LEU A 13 5.01 13.66 -3.66
C LEU A 13 6.35 12.91 -3.52
N GLY A 14 6.63 11.99 -4.45
CA GLY A 14 7.85 11.18 -4.46
C GLY A 14 9.15 11.95 -4.70
N LEU A 15 9.07 13.18 -5.25
CA LEU A 15 10.20 14.09 -5.43
C LEU A 15 10.35 15.12 -4.29
N GLY A 16 9.36 15.20 -3.38
CA GLY A 16 9.36 16.13 -2.26
C GLY A 16 9.95 15.55 -0.95
N PRO A 17 9.95 16.34 0.14
CA PRO A 17 10.23 15.85 1.49
C PRO A 17 9.32 14.68 1.85
N GLY A 18 9.86 13.66 2.54
CA GLY A 18 9.12 12.42 2.81
C GLY A 18 8.93 11.50 1.58
N GLY A 19 9.40 11.91 0.40
CA GLY A 19 9.27 11.18 -0.88
C GLY A 19 10.05 9.87 -1.00
N PHE A 20 10.29 9.42 -2.23
CA PHE A 20 10.83 8.09 -2.52
C PHE A 20 12.26 7.90 -2.02
N TYR A 21 12.47 6.88 -1.19
CA TYR A 21 13.80 6.38 -0.80
C TYR A 21 13.93 4.91 -1.17
N ARG A 22 15.16 4.35 -1.13
CA ARG A 22 15.39 2.91 -1.27
C ARG A 22 15.62 2.32 0.13
N PRO A 23 14.68 1.52 0.68
CA PRO A 23 14.84 0.93 2.00
C PRO A 23 16.06 0.02 2.08
N SER A 24 16.76 0.09 3.22
CA SER A 24 17.88 -0.77 3.59
C SER A 24 17.69 -1.33 4.99
N TYR A 25 18.04 -2.60 5.18
CA TYR A 25 18.12 -3.25 6.48
C TYR A 25 19.52 -3.06 7.10
N ARG A 26 19.68 -3.31 8.41
CA ARG A 26 20.96 -3.14 9.13
C ARG A 26 22.12 -3.99 8.62
N ASP A 27 21.81 -5.12 7.99
CA ASP A 27 22.78 -6.01 7.33
C ASP A 27 23.29 -5.45 5.97
N GLY A 28 22.79 -4.28 5.55
CA GLY A 28 23.11 -3.65 4.28
C GLY A 28 22.26 -4.13 3.10
N ALA A 29 21.38 -5.12 3.30
CA ALA A 29 20.47 -5.59 2.25
C ALA A 29 19.49 -4.47 1.86
N LYS A 30 19.39 -4.18 0.56
CA LYS A 30 18.50 -3.13 0.03
C LYS A 30 17.34 -3.76 -0.71
N LEU A 31 16.12 -3.34 -0.41
CA LEU A 31 14.95 -3.77 -1.20
C LEU A 31 15.13 -3.38 -2.68
N HIS A 32 14.60 -4.21 -3.58
CA HIS A 32 14.64 -3.98 -5.02
C HIS A 32 13.42 -3.14 -5.47
N LEU A 33 13.17 -2.05 -4.77
CA LEU A 33 12.10 -1.08 -5.03
C LEU A 33 12.47 0.27 -4.40
N GLN A 34 11.79 1.34 -4.81
CA GLN A 34 11.73 2.58 -4.04
C GLN A 34 10.39 2.65 -3.29
N MET A 35 10.42 3.16 -2.07
CA MET A 35 9.26 3.25 -1.18
C MET A 35 9.05 4.70 -0.75
N MET A 36 7.79 5.11 -0.60
CA MET A 36 7.42 6.24 0.27
C MET A 36 6.15 5.89 1.04
N CYS A 37 6.00 6.47 2.22
CA CYS A 37 4.76 6.37 2.99
C CYS A 37 3.92 7.64 2.80
N LEU A 38 2.62 7.53 3.05
CA LEU A 38 1.68 8.64 3.15
C LEU A 38 0.82 8.43 4.40
N GLY A 39 0.60 9.48 5.19
CA GLY A 39 0.05 9.36 6.55
C GLY A 39 1.16 8.97 7.54
N LEU A 40 1.08 7.78 8.14
CA LEU A 40 2.13 7.27 9.04
C LEU A 40 3.30 6.62 8.26
N ASN A 41 4.53 6.76 8.76
CA ASN A 41 5.72 6.11 8.21
C ASN A 41 5.82 4.67 8.72
N TRP A 42 5.85 3.69 7.81
CA TRP A 42 6.31 2.34 8.16
C TRP A 42 7.84 2.30 8.13
N ASP A 43 8.44 2.03 9.28
CA ASP A 43 9.87 1.83 9.41
C ASP A 43 10.23 0.34 9.18
N PRO A 44 11.01 0.00 8.14
CA PRO A 44 11.27 -1.39 7.74
C PRO A 44 12.17 -2.16 8.71
N GLU A 45 12.94 -1.45 9.53
CA GLU A 45 13.90 -2.02 10.48
C GLU A 45 13.21 -2.38 11.79
N THR A 46 12.44 -1.45 12.36
CA THR A 46 11.73 -1.62 13.62
C THR A 46 10.36 -2.26 13.47
N ARG A 47 9.82 -2.31 12.24
CA ARG A 47 8.48 -2.83 11.91
C ARG A 47 7.37 -2.09 12.65
N LYS A 48 7.46 -0.76 12.69
CA LYS A 48 6.52 0.12 13.40
C LYS A 48 6.00 1.23 12.51
N TYR A 49 4.84 1.75 12.87
CA TYR A 49 4.31 3.01 12.35
C TYR A 49 4.73 4.15 13.28
N GLU A 50 5.36 5.17 12.70
CA GLU A 50 5.87 6.35 13.39
C GLU A 50 5.49 7.60 12.58
N ASP A 51 5.37 8.78 13.21
CA ASP A 51 5.01 10.02 12.49
C ASP A 51 6.14 10.54 11.59
N ARG A 52 7.38 10.11 11.83
CA ARG A 52 8.58 10.55 11.12
C ARG A 52 9.42 9.38 10.65
N ARG A 53 10.04 9.54 9.49
CA ARG A 53 10.99 8.59 8.92
C ARG A 53 12.37 8.78 9.54
N ARG A 54 12.98 7.69 10.03
CA ARG A 54 14.27 7.73 10.75
C ARG A 54 15.46 8.17 9.89
N VAL A 55 15.43 7.90 8.59
CA VAL A 55 16.58 8.12 7.68
C VAL A 55 16.87 9.60 7.41
N ASP A 56 15.85 10.45 7.47
CA ASP A 56 15.91 11.87 7.08
C ASP A 56 15.03 12.80 7.95
N GLY A 57 14.39 12.28 9.00
CA GLY A 57 13.55 13.04 9.94
C GLY A 57 12.24 13.59 9.35
N CYS A 58 11.96 13.30 8.08
CA CYS A 58 10.79 13.82 7.37
C CYS A 58 9.49 13.17 7.87
N GLU A 59 8.44 13.99 7.99
CA GLU A 59 7.06 13.50 8.10
C GLU A 59 6.59 13.03 6.71
N PRO A 60 5.86 11.90 6.60
CA PRO A 60 5.25 11.51 5.34
C PRO A 60 4.19 12.53 4.89
N PRO A 61 4.03 12.77 3.57
CA PRO A 61 2.91 13.57 3.09
C PRO A 61 1.55 12.98 3.46
N GLY A 62 0.53 13.82 3.60
CA GLY A 62 -0.85 13.35 3.85
C GLY A 62 -1.38 12.47 2.70
N ILE A 63 -2.28 11.54 3.02
CA ILE A 63 -2.94 10.69 2.02
C ILE A 63 -3.89 11.53 1.16
N PRO A 64 -3.72 11.59 -0.18
CA PRO A 64 -4.60 12.34 -1.06
C PRO A 64 -6.06 11.88 -0.96
N CYS A 65 -7.00 12.83 -0.99
CA CYS A 65 -8.44 12.52 -0.92
C CYS A 65 -8.89 11.55 -2.03
N GLU A 66 -8.28 11.64 -3.21
CA GLU A 66 -8.53 10.73 -4.33
C GLU A 66 -8.17 9.27 -4.02
N PHE A 67 -7.17 9.03 -3.17
CA PHE A 67 -6.76 7.68 -2.79
C PHE A 67 -7.79 7.11 -1.79
N ASN A 68 -8.30 7.92 -0.87
CA ASN A 68 -9.41 7.54 0.00
C ASN A 68 -10.70 7.24 -0.79
N LEU A 69 -10.98 8.01 -1.86
CA LEU A 69 -12.11 7.74 -2.76
C LEU A 69 -11.94 6.43 -3.54
N LEU A 70 -10.72 6.07 -3.94
CA LEU A 70 -10.43 4.76 -4.54
C LEU A 70 -10.68 3.62 -3.57
N VAL A 71 -10.16 3.73 -2.34
CA VAL A 71 -10.34 2.73 -1.29
C VAL A 71 -11.83 2.52 -1.02
N LYS A 72 -12.59 3.61 -0.84
CA LYS A 72 -14.04 3.54 -0.66
C LYS A 72 -14.74 2.81 -1.80
N ARG A 73 -14.41 3.12 -3.07
CA ARG A 73 -14.99 2.44 -4.24
C ARG A 73 -14.64 0.96 -4.31
N ALA A 74 -13.37 0.61 -4.11
CA ALA A 74 -12.93 -0.79 -4.14
C ALA A 74 -13.63 -1.65 -3.07
N ILE A 75 -13.88 -1.10 -1.88
CA ILE A 75 -14.66 -1.78 -0.83
C ILE A 75 -16.14 -1.90 -1.24
N GLN A 76 -16.74 -0.85 -1.80
CA GLN A 76 -18.13 -0.89 -2.29
C GLN A 76 -18.32 -1.93 -3.41
N ASP A 77 -17.39 -1.99 -4.36
CA ASP A 77 -17.39 -2.96 -5.47
C ASP A 77 -17.20 -4.39 -4.94
N ALA A 78 -16.27 -4.60 -3.99
CA ALA A 78 -16.08 -5.89 -3.34
C ALA A 78 -17.31 -6.34 -2.55
N HIS A 79 -17.99 -5.43 -1.84
CA HIS A 79 -19.25 -5.71 -1.15
C HIS A 79 -20.36 -6.09 -2.12
N ALA A 80 -20.48 -5.41 -3.26
CA ALA A 80 -21.46 -5.75 -4.29
C ALA A 80 -21.22 -7.18 -4.80
N LEU A 81 -19.98 -7.52 -5.13
CA LEU A 81 -19.59 -8.86 -5.55
C LEU A 81 -19.89 -9.94 -4.48
N ILE A 82 -19.65 -9.66 -3.20
CA ILE A 82 -19.97 -10.60 -2.10
C ILE A 82 -21.48 -10.83 -1.99
N ARG A 83 -22.29 -9.76 -2.03
CA ARG A 83 -23.76 -9.88 -1.98
C ARG A 83 -24.30 -10.69 -3.16
N THR A 84 -23.78 -10.46 -4.37
CA THR A 84 -24.21 -11.17 -5.59
C THR A 84 -23.73 -12.63 -5.63
N ASN A 85 -22.48 -12.93 -5.26
CA ASN A 85 -21.89 -14.25 -5.49
C ASN A 85 -22.02 -15.21 -4.30
N CYS A 86 -22.14 -14.70 -3.08
CA CYS A 86 -22.16 -15.51 -1.86
C CYS A 86 -23.54 -15.61 -1.20
N ASN A 87 -24.56 -14.92 -1.71
CA ASN A 87 -25.87 -14.74 -1.08
C ASN A 87 -25.80 -14.25 0.39
N LEU A 88 -24.70 -13.58 0.76
CA LEU A 88 -24.50 -13.04 2.10
C LEU A 88 -25.11 -11.63 2.17
N SER A 89 -26.06 -11.45 3.09
CA SER A 89 -26.66 -10.14 3.37
C SER A 89 -25.64 -9.16 3.96
N ASN A 90 -24.77 -9.64 4.86
CA ASN A 90 -23.78 -8.81 5.54
C ASN A 90 -22.37 -8.92 4.94
N ALA A 91 -22.13 -8.19 3.85
CA ALA A 91 -20.79 -8.10 3.25
C ALA A 91 -19.74 -7.39 4.14
N GLU A 92 -20.18 -6.63 5.15
CA GLU A 92 -19.28 -5.91 6.08
C GLU A 92 -18.66 -6.84 7.14
N GLU A 93 -19.30 -7.96 7.46
CA GLU A 93 -18.70 -9.04 8.26
C GLU A 93 -17.56 -9.75 7.51
N VAL A 94 -17.63 -9.79 6.17
CA VAL A 94 -16.61 -10.44 5.32
C VAL A 94 -15.46 -9.49 4.99
N ILE A 95 -15.79 -8.23 4.68
CA ILE A 95 -14.83 -7.16 4.40
C ILE A 95 -15.29 -5.90 5.17
N PRO A 96 -14.71 -5.61 6.33
CA PRO A 96 -15.04 -4.40 7.09
C PRO A 96 -14.75 -3.11 6.32
N VAL A 97 -15.52 -2.05 6.58
CA VAL A 97 -15.21 -0.71 6.05
C VAL A 97 -13.96 -0.15 6.72
N ILE A 98 -13.12 0.57 5.96
CA ILE A 98 -11.85 1.15 6.42
C ILE A 98 -11.76 2.64 6.06
N SER A 99 -11.13 3.40 6.95
CA SER A 99 -10.62 4.75 6.70
C SER A 99 -9.10 4.72 6.92
N PRO A 100 -8.28 4.58 5.86
CA PRO A 100 -6.85 4.32 6.01
C PRO A 100 -6.09 5.58 6.47
N ASN A 101 -5.17 5.39 7.42
CA ASN A 101 -4.21 6.38 7.90
C ASN A 101 -2.76 6.06 7.47
N ILE A 102 -2.60 5.00 6.67
CA ILE A 102 -1.32 4.51 6.13
C ILE A 102 -1.51 4.18 4.65
N CYS A 103 -0.59 4.62 3.79
CA CYS A 103 -0.44 4.12 2.42
C CYS A 103 1.06 4.01 2.09
N ILE A 104 1.48 2.88 1.49
CA ILE A 104 2.90 2.61 1.17
C ILE A 104 3.07 2.49 -0.35
N VAL A 105 3.49 3.57 -0.99
CA VAL A 105 3.70 3.58 -2.44
C VAL A 105 5.03 2.89 -2.75
N ASN A 106 4.99 1.86 -3.60
CA ASN A 106 6.15 1.06 -3.99
C ASN A 106 6.40 1.20 -5.49
N PHE A 107 7.51 1.82 -5.87
CA PHE A 107 7.95 1.92 -7.27
C PHE A 107 8.92 0.80 -7.63
N TYR A 108 8.59 0.02 -8.66
CA TYR A 108 9.37 -1.10 -9.14
C TYR A 108 9.97 -0.79 -10.52
N THR A 109 11.28 -0.95 -10.64
CA THR A 109 11.96 -1.04 -11.94
C THR A 109 11.68 -2.40 -12.59
N THR A 110 12.11 -2.60 -13.84
CA THR A 110 12.04 -3.90 -14.53
C THR A 110 12.67 -5.06 -13.75
N SER A 111 13.75 -4.78 -13.01
CA SER A 111 14.44 -5.70 -12.11
C SER A 111 13.89 -5.72 -10.67
N GLY A 112 12.77 -5.03 -10.44
CA GLY A 112 12.22 -4.81 -9.11
C GLY A 112 11.55 -6.06 -8.54
N ARG A 113 11.78 -6.33 -7.26
CA ARG A 113 11.28 -7.54 -6.57
C ARG A 113 10.97 -7.23 -5.10
N LEU A 114 9.91 -7.84 -4.58
CA LEU A 114 9.59 -7.87 -3.16
C LEU A 114 9.38 -9.32 -2.75
N GLY A 115 10.11 -9.77 -1.73
CA GLY A 115 10.04 -11.15 -1.25
C GLY A 115 8.71 -11.48 -0.57
N LEU A 116 8.47 -12.78 -0.39
CA LEU A 116 7.26 -13.30 0.23
C LEU A 116 7.12 -12.79 1.68
N HIS A 117 6.04 -12.07 1.97
CA HIS A 117 5.76 -11.51 3.29
C HIS A 117 4.26 -11.57 3.61
N GLN A 118 3.97 -11.40 4.90
CA GLN A 118 2.62 -11.13 5.38
C GLN A 118 2.62 -9.79 6.11
N ASP A 119 1.62 -8.99 5.79
CA ASP A 119 1.29 -7.75 6.46
C ASP A 119 0.72 -8.06 7.86
N ARG A 120 1.40 -7.58 8.91
CA ARG A 120 1.13 -7.95 10.32
C ARG A 120 1.64 -6.95 11.37
N ASP A 121 2.06 -5.77 10.94
CA ASP A 121 2.70 -4.75 11.80
C ASP A 121 1.67 -3.69 12.26
N GLU A 122 0.44 -3.77 11.76
CA GLU A 122 -0.69 -2.92 12.15
C GLU A 122 -1.14 -3.18 13.59
N SER A 123 -1.96 -2.27 14.15
CA SER A 123 -2.41 -2.39 15.53
C SER A 123 -3.17 -3.71 15.78
N THR A 124 -3.03 -4.24 17.00
CA THR A 124 -3.75 -5.44 17.46
C THR A 124 -5.27 -5.31 17.26
N GLU A 125 -5.82 -4.10 17.36
CA GLU A 125 -7.22 -3.81 17.08
C GLU A 125 -7.57 -3.99 15.60
N SER A 126 -6.81 -3.37 14.69
CA SER A 126 -6.99 -3.52 13.24
C SER A 126 -6.87 -4.98 12.80
N LEU A 127 -5.88 -5.70 13.34
CA LEU A 127 -5.65 -7.12 13.08
C LEU A 127 -6.71 -8.03 13.71
N ARG A 128 -7.43 -7.60 14.76
CA ARG A 128 -8.58 -8.33 15.34
C ARG A 128 -9.86 -8.06 14.56
N LYS A 129 -10.10 -6.80 14.17
CA LYS A 129 -11.24 -6.40 13.34
C LYS A 129 -11.18 -6.95 11.93
N GLY A 130 -9.98 -7.22 11.40
CA GLY A 130 -9.82 -7.72 10.03
C GLY A 130 -10.12 -6.67 8.97
N LEU A 131 -9.77 -5.40 9.23
CA LEU A 131 -9.84 -4.30 8.24
C LEU A 131 -9.11 -4.68 6.92
N PRO A 132 -9.41 -4.10 5.73
CA PRO A 132 -8.91 -4.59 4.40
C PRO A 132 -7.81 -3.87 3.56
N VAL A 133 -7.00 -4.67 2.81
CA VAL A 133 -5.91 -4.31 1.86
C VAL A 133 -6.58 -3.87 0.57
N VAL A 134 -6.45 -2.60 0.23
CA VAL A 134 -6.78 -2.12 -1.11
C VAL A 134 -5.49 -1.76 -1.86
N SER A 135 -4.85 -2.78 -2.43
CA SER A 135 -3.65 -2.61 -3.26
C SER A 135 -4.04 -2.16 -4.67
N ILE A 136 -3.42 -1.10 -5.19
CA ILE A 136 -3.74 -0.51 -6.50
C ILE A 136 -2.52 -0.58 -7.42
N SER A 137 -2.52 -1.51 -8.36
CA SER A 137 -1.42 -1.65 -9.32
C SER A 137 -1.59 -0.70 -10.51
N VAL A 138 -0.56 0.07 -10.85
CA VAL A 138 -0.53 0.94 -12.04
C VAL A 138 0.73 0.67 -12.87
N VAL A 139 0.54 0.36 -14.14
CA VAL A 139 1.64 0.13 -15.09
C VAL A 139 1.86 1.39 -15.94
N THR A 140 3.11 1.67 -16.30
CA THR A 140 3.44 2.75 -17.23
C THR A 140 4.07 2.19 -18.50
N LEU A 141 3.93 2.91 -19.62
CA LEU A 141 4.35 2.45 -20.96
C LEU A 141 5.87 2.29 -21.15
N GLN A 142 6.70 2.64 -20.16
CA GLN A 142 8.17 2.55 -20.23
C GLN A 142 8.72 1.24 -19.61
N ASN A 143 7.92 0.18 -19.57
CA ASN A 143 8.21 -1.10 -18.88
C ASN A 143 8.53 -0.95 -17.38
N SER A 144 8.23 0.20 -16.77
CA SER A 144 8.33 0.46 -15.34
C SER A 144 6.96 0.37 -14.67
N CYS A 145 6.89 -0.40 -13.57
CA CYS A 145 5.66 -0.68 -12.85
C CYS A 145 5.61 0.13 -11.54
N MET A 146 4.64 1.04 -11.42
CA MET A 146 4.43 1.76 -10.17
C MET A 146 3.31 1.10 -9.36
N GLY A 147 3.70 0.24 -8.42
CA GLY A 147 2.81 -0.45 -7.49
C GLY A 147 2.33 0.47 -6.37
N ILE A 148 1.20 1.16 -6.57
CA ILE A 148 0.64 2.08 -5.59
C ILE A 148 -0.12 1.29 -4.52
N ARG A 149 0.62 0.77 -3.54
CA ARG A 149 0.09 -0.04 -2.44
C ARG A 149 -0.64 0.83 -1.40
N GLY A 150 -1.95 1.01 -1.60
CA GLY A 150 -2.88 1.09 -0.48
C GLY A 150 -2.99 -0.27 0.24
N MET A 151 -3.52 -0.30 1.48
CA MET A 151 -3.44 -1.43 2.44
C MET A 151 -4.50 -1.27 3.57
N TRP A 152 -4.90 -2.23 4.44
CA TRP A 152 -4.32 -3.49 4.98
C TRP A 152 -5.42 -4.55 5.32
N THR A 153 -5.40 -5.83 4.86
CA THR A 153 -6.23 -7.02 5.29
C THR A 153 -5.37 -8.21 5.62
N LYS A 154 -5.77 -8.80 6.73
CA LYS A 154 -5.45 -10.14 7.18
C LYS A 154 -6.45 -11.15 6.62
N HIS A 155 -5.98 -12.11 5.81
CA HIS A 155 -6.27 -13.55 6.01
C HIS A 155 -5.32 -14.40 5.14
N ARG A 156 -4.31 -15.01 5.78
CA ARG A 156 -3.45 -16.10 5.28
C ARG A 156 -3.20 -16.13 3.75
N LYS A 157 -2.73 -15.03 3.17
CA LYS A 157 -2.20 -15.03 1.80
C LYS A 157 -0.75 -14.55 1.79
N LEU A 158 0.12 -15.52 1.53
CA LEU A 158 1.46 -15.33 1.04
C LEU A 158 1.36 -14.55 -0.30
N TYR A 159 1.84 -13.31 -0.36
CA TYR A 159 1.71 -12.47 -1.56
C TYR A 159 2.82 -12.75 -2.59
N TRP A 160 2.40 -13.06 -3.82
CA TRP A 160 3.15 -13.70 -4.89
C TRP A 160 4.43 -13.00 -5.40
N ASN A 161 5.36 -13.83 -5.92
CA ASN A 161 6.31 -13.40 -6.95
C ASN A 161 5.55 -12.85 -8.16
N GLN A 162 5.95 -11.68 -8.67
CA GLN A 162 5.81 -11.40 -10.09
C GLN A 162 7.14 -11.68 -10.78
N GLU A 163 7.22 -12.84 -11.44
CA GLU A 163 8.16 -13.01 -12.54
C GLU A 163 7.61 -12.19 -13.71
N MET A 164 8.24 -11.04 -13.95
CA MET A 164 8.04 -10.26 -15.16
C MET A 164 8.89 -10.91 -16.26
N TYR A 165 8.24 -11.56 -17.23
CA TYR A 165 8.84 -11.97 -18.50
C TYR A 165 8.97 -10.76 -19.43
#